data_AF-A0AAV6Y669-F1
#
_entry.id   AF-A0AAV6Y669-F1
#
_cell.length_a   1.000
_cell.length_b   1.000
_cell.length_c   1.000
_cell.angle_alpha   90.00
_cell.angle_beta   90.00
_cell.angle_gamma   90.00
#
_symmetry.space_group_name_H-M   'P 1'
#
loop_
_entity.id
_entity.type
_entity.pdbx_description
1 polymer ?
#
loop_
_entity_poly.entity_id
_entity_poly.type
_entity_poly.pdbx_seq_one_letter_code
_entity_poly.pdbx_strand_id
1 'polypeptide(L)'
;MKAGSAAKLIVEALLQRFLPLARRRIETAQVQDGQYLRPSDPAYEQVLDSLAMVARHTPVPLLEALSRWRESESPKGANDASTFQRKLAVECIFCSACIRFVECCPQEGLTEKLWIGLENFVFDWLINADRVVSQVEYPSLVDLRGLLLDLVAQLLGALSRIRFSSVTERFFMELNTRRIDNSIARSETLSIINGMRYLKLGVKTEGGLNASASFIAKANPLNRAPHKRKSELHHALCNMLSNILAPLADGGKSKLADGGKGQWPPSGVEPAVILWYDAVGYPLVTLLLCLGDPNIFLNNFGPHMEQLYKHLKDKNHRFMALDCLHRVLRFYLSVHGDAQPRNRVWDYLDSVTSQLITILRKGMLTQDVQHDKLVEFCVTIAEHNLDFAMNHVILELLKQDSPEAKPGSSYFSKDDDSVQLANAYYLLL
;
A
#
# COMPACT_ATOMS: atom_id res chain seq x y z
N MET A 1 -11.32 18.64 -42.78
CA MET A 1 -10.13 18.38 -41.94
C MET A 1 -10.33 17.04 -41.23
N LYS A 2 -9.45 16.05 -41.46
CA LYS A 2 -9.63 14.67 -40.94
C LYS A 2 -9.40 14.67 -39.42
N ALA A 3 -10.26 14.00 -38.65
CA ALA A 3 -10.19 13.91 -37.18
C ALA A 3 -8.80 13.48 -36.63
N GLY A 4 -8.06 12.65 -37.38
CA GLY A 4 -6.68 12.27 -37.04
C GLY A 4 -5.67 13.42 -37.04
N SER A 5 -5.92 14.52 -37.77
CA SER A 5 -5.07 15.71 -37.77
C SER A 5 -5.24 16.53 -36.48
N ALA A 6 -6.46 16.59 -35.94
CA ALA A 6 -6.74 17.33 -34.71
C ALA A 6 -6.18 16.61 -33.47
N ALA A 7 -6.35 15.28 -33.40
CA ALA A 7 -5.78 14.45 -32.36
C ALA A 7 -4.26 14.62 -32.25
N LYS A 8 -3.57 14.61 -33.39
CA LYS A 8 -2.13 14.79 -33.46
C LYS A 8 -1.68 16.17 -32.95
N LEU A 9 -2.39 17.23 -33.33
CA LEU A 9 -2.09 18.60 -32.86
C LEU A 9 -2.29 18.76 -31.35
N ILE A 10 -3.34 18.14 -30.79
CA ILE A 10 -3.58 18.16 -29.33
C ILE A 10 -2.45 17.47 -28.58
N VAL A 11 -2.04 16.29 -29.05
CA VAL A 11 -0.91 15.54 -28.47
C VAL A 11 0.38 16.34 -28.57
N GLU A 12 0.68 16.93 -29.73
CA GLU A 12 1.87 17.77 -29.92
C GLU A 12 1.88 18.97 -28.97
N ALA A 13 0.76 19.69 -28.84
CA ALA A 13 0.65 20.84 -27.95
C ALA A 13 0.86 20.46 -26.47
N LEU A 14 0.33 19.30 -26.05
CA LEU A 14 0.54 18.80 -24.69
C LEU A 14 1.99 18.37 -24.46
N LEU A 15 2.63 17.71 -25.43
CA LEU A 15 4.04 17.37 -25.33
C LEU A 15 4.90 18.63 -25.22
N GLN A 16 4.60 19.70 -25.96
CA GLN A 16 5.34 20.97 -25.83
C GLN A 16 5.31 21.53 -24.40
N ARG A 17 4.25 21.28 -23.63
CA ARG A 17 4.17 21.65 -22.21
C ARG A 17 4.86 20.63 -21.29
N PHE A 18 4.76 19.34 -21.61
CA PHE A 18 5.35 18.26 -20.83
C PHE A 18 6.87 18.22 -20.90
N LEU A 19 7.44 18.37 -22.10
CA LEU A 19 8.88 18.17 -22.35
C LEU A 19 9.79 19.07 -21.51
N PRO A 20 9.54 20.40 -21.38
CA PRO A 20 10.39 21.27 -20.56
C PRO A 20 10.34 20.89 -19.07
N LEU A 21 9.16 20.54 -18.55
CA LEU A 21 8.98 20.13 -17.16
C LEU A 21 9.66 18.78 -16.89
N ALA A 22 9.53 17.83 -17.83
CA ALA A 22 10.20 16.54 -17.75
C ALA A 22 11.72 16.69 -17.76
N ARG A 23 12.28 17.51 -18.67
CA ARG A 23 13.72 17.79 -18.72
C ARG A 23 14.24 18.47 -17.46
N ARG A 24 13.52 19.48 -16.98
CA ARG A 24 13.85 20.13 -15.71
C ARG A 24 13.90 19.11 -14.58
N ARG A 25 12.93 18.20 -14.49
CA ARG A 25 12.94 17.13 -13.47
C ARG A 25 14.08 16.13 -13.63
N ILE A 26 14.50 15.83 -14.86
CA ILE A 26 15.69 14.99 -15.10
C ILE A 26 16.94 15.68 -14.58
N GLU A 27 17.10 16.97 -14.85
CA GLU A 27 18.26 17.78 -14.43
C GLU A 27 18.28 18.04 -12.92
N THR A 28 17.10 18.24 -12.31
CA THR A 28 16.93 18.50 -10.88
C THR A 28 16.66 17.26 -10.06
N ALA A 29 16.83 16.05 -10.61
CA ALA A 29 16.76 14.81 -9.86
C ALA A 29 17.94 14.76 -8.88
N GLN A 30 17.85 15.52 -7.78
CA GLN A 30 18.84 15.63 -6.73
C GLN A 30 18.45 14.71 -5.58
N VAL A 31 19.47 14.12 -4.97
CA VAL A 31 19.36 13.40 -3.70
C VAL A 31 19.29 14.45 -2.58
N GLN A 32 18.20 14.46 -1.80
CA GLN A 32 18.16 15.14 -0.50
C GLN A 32 17.89 14.09 0.58
N ASP A 33 18.69 14.08 1.64
CA ASP A 33 18.62 13.10 2.74
C ASP A 33 18.59 11.63 2.29
N GLY A 34 19.30 11.32 1.19
CA GLY A 34 19.34 9.97 0.64
C GLY A 34 18.05 9.53 -0.05
N GLN A 35 17.05 10.39 -0.24
CA GLN A 35 15.81 10.03 -0.96
C GLN A 35 15.60 10.91 -2.18
N TYR A 36 15.22 10.29 -3.30
CA TYR A 36 14.70 11.02 -4.44
C TYR A 36 13.27 11.45 -4.13
N LEU A 37 13.13 12.61 -3.50
CA LEU A 37 11.84 13.23 -3.26
C LEU A 37 11.24 13.60 -4.62
N ARG A 38 9.95 13.30 -4.84
CA ARG A 38 9.17 13.96 -5.89
C ARG A 38 8.91 15.37 -5.38
N PRO A 39 9.56 16.44 -5.88
CA PRO A 39 9.11 17.78 -5.52
C PRO A 39 7.68 17.87 -6.04
N SER A 40 6.71 18.17 -5.18
CA SER A 40 5.35 18.46 -5.63
C SER A 40 5.46 19.72 -6.50
N ASP A 41 5.49 19.52 -7.81
CA ASP A 41 5.51 20.58 -8.81
C ASP A 41 4.09 20.64 -9.35
N PRO A 42 3.26 21.58 -8.88
CA PRO A 42 1.86 21.67 -9.28
C PRO A 42 1.69 21.80 -10.79
N ALA A 43 2.65 22.44 -11.48
CA ALA A 43 2.60 22.58 -12.92
C ALA A 43 2.80 21.23 -13.63
N TYR A 44 3.71 20.39 -13.11
CA TYR A 44 3.92 19.04 -13.62
C TYR A 44 2.70 18.14 -13.37
N GLU A 45 2.13 18.16 -12.16
CA GLU A 45 0.92 17.38 -11.86
C GLU A 45 -0.27 17.81 -12.73
N GLN A 46 -0.45 19.11 -12.97
CA GLN A 46 -1.48 19.62 -13.88
C GLN A 46 -1.28 19.13 -15.33
N VAL A 47 -0.03 19.02 -15.79
CA VAL A 47 0.26 18.45 -17.11
C VAL A 47 -0.06 16.96 -17.13
N LEU A 48 0.26 16.21 -16.07
CA LEU A 48 -0.11 14.80 -15.96
C LEU A 48 -1.63 14.59 -15.99
N ASP A 49 -2.40 15.42 -15.29
CA ASP A 49 -3.87 15.38 -15.34
C ASP A 49 -4.38 15.71 -16.75
N SER A 50 -3.75 16.67 -17.44
CA SER A 50 -4.07 17.00 -18.84
C SER A 50 -3.80 15.83 -19.79
N LEU A 51 -2.70 15.09 -19.60
CA LEU A 51 -2.40 13.86 -20.34
C LEU A 51 -3.48 12.79 -20.10
N ALA A 52 -3.93 12.65 -18.85
CA ALA A 52 -4.99 11.71 -18.49
C ALA A 52 -6.32 12.02 -19.21
N MET A 53 -6.71 13.29 -19.29
CA MET A 53 -7.91 13.69 -20.03
C MET A 53 -7.81 13.35 -21.52
N VAL A 54 -6.65 13.59 -22.13
CA VAL A 54 -6.44 13.30 -23.56
C VAL A 54 -6.33 11.81 -23.84
N ALA A 55 -5.83 11.00 -22.89
CA ALA A 55 -5.82 9.54 -22.99
C ALA A 55 -7.22 8.94 -23.21
N ARG A 56 -8.30 9.61 -22.78
CA ARG A 56 -9.69 9.17 -23.01
C ARG A 56 -10.09 9.18 -24.47
N HIS A 57 -9.55 10.12 -25.24
CA HIS A 57 -10.03 10.42 -26.59
C HIS A 57 -8.99 10.10 -27.67
N THR A 58 -7.70 10.19 -27.35
CA THR A 58 -6.61 9.93 -28.30
C THR A 58 -5.51 9.06 -27.65
N PRO A 59 -5.84 7.86 -27.15
CA PRO A 59 -4.91 7.00 -26.41
C PRO A 59 -3.69 6.55 -27.24
N VAL A 60 -3.91 6.05 -28.47
CA VAL A 60 -2.81 5.50 -29.29
C VAL A 60 -1.75 6.56 -29.63
N PRO A 61 -2.08 7.72 -30.23
CA PRO A 61 -1.05 8.69 -30.59
C PRO A 61 -0.33 9.27 -29.38
N LEU A 62 -1.02 9.37 -28.23
CA LEU A 62 -0.45 9.86 -26.99
C LEU A 62 0.57 8.88 -26.40
N LEU A 63 0.23 7.59 -26.31
CA LEU A 63 1.16 6.58 -25.83
C LEU A 63 2.39 6.46 -26.75
N GLU A 64 2.18 6.45 -28.07
CA GLU A 64 3.28 6.43 -29.05
C GLU A 64 4.18 7.67 -28.93
N ALA A 65 3.61 8.83 -28.63
CA ALA A 65 4.38 10.04 -28.36
C ALA A 65 5.22 9.93 -27.08
N LEU A 66 4.63 9.45 -25.98
CA LEU A 66 5.33 9.24 -24.72
C LEU A 66 6.47 8.21 -24.87
N SER A 67 6.22 7.12 -25.60
CA SER A 67 7.24 6.10 -25.89
C SER A 67 8.38 6.67 -26.74
N ARG A 68 8.07 7.43 -27.79
CA ARG A 68 9.10 8.11 -28.60
C ARG A 68 9.92 9.09 -27.78
N TRP A 69 9.28 9.83 -26.88
CA TRP A 69 9.99 10.73 -25.97
C TRP A 69 10.96 9.96 -25.06
N ARG A 70 10.47 8.89 -24.40
CA ARG A 70 11.28 8.01 -23.55
C ARG A 70 12.52 7.47 -24.29
N GLU A 71 12.34 7.01 -25.52
CA GLU A 71 13.44 6.52 -26.38
C GLU A 71 14.41 7.65 -26.76
N SER A 72 13.93 8.86 -27.01
CA SER A 72 14.78 10.01 -27.37
C SER A 72 15.63 10.53 -26.20
N GLU A 73 15.13 10.43 -24.97
CA GLU A 73 15.83 10.87 -23.76
C GLU A 73 16.68 9.75 -23.12
N SER A 74 16.53 8.51 -23.60
CA SER A 74 17.33 7.38 -23.16
C SER A 74 18.81 7.65 -23.46
N PRO A 75 19.68 7.64 -22.43
CA PRO A 75 21.05 8.06 -22.60
C PRO A 75 21.81 7.12 -23.54
N LYS A 76 22.56 7.72 -24.48
CA LYS A 76 23.45 7.04 -25.42
C LYS A 76 24.87 7.43 -25.02
N GLY A 77 25.57 6.59 -24.29
CA GLY A 77 26.86 6.98 -23.70
C GLY A 77 27.52 5.88 -22.88
N ALA A 78 28.55 6.27 -22.12
CA ALA A 78 29.28 5.39 -21.22
C ALA A 78 28.38 4.89 -20.06
N ASN A 79 28.68 3.70 -19.55
CA ASN A 79 27.98 3.15 -18.37
C ASN A 79 28.55 3.77 -17.09
N ASP A 80 28.24 5.04 -16.83
CA ASP A 80 28.62 5.75 -15.61
C ASP A 80 27.39 6.12 -14.75
N ALA A 81 27.63 6.55 -13.52
CA ALA A 81 26.56 6.86 -12.58
C ALA A 81 25.61 7.96 -13.10
N SER A 82 26.13 8.96 -13.82
CA SER A 82 25.33 10.06 -14.36
C SER A 82 24.38 9.59 -15.47
N THR A 83 24.84 8.69 -16.33
CA THR A 83 24.03 8.03 -17.37
C THR A 83 22.92 7.19 -16.73
N PHE A 84 23.22 6.39 -15.71
CA PHE A 84 22.20 5.59 -15.02
C PHE A 84 21.19 6.44 -14.24
N GLN A 85 21.62 7.53 -13.60
CA GLN A 85 20.73 8.48 -12.95
C GLN A 85 19.73 9.07 -13.96
N ARG A 86 20.23 9.55 -15.12
CA ARG A 86 19.38 10.07 -16.20
C ARG A 86 18.39 9.01 -16.68
N LYS A 87 18.87 7.78 -16.91
CA LYS A 87 18.03 6.65 -17.34
C LYS A 87 16.89 6.42 -16.35
N LEU A 88 17.19 6.24 -15.06
CA LEU A 88 16.16 5.99 -14.05
C LEU A 88 15.17 7.17 -13.94
N ALA A 89 15.65 8.42 -14.03
CA ALA A 89 14.79 9.60 -13.98
C ALA A 89 13.79 9.66 -15.15
N VAL A 90 14.25 9.37 -16.38
CA VAL A 90 13.39 9.28 -17.57
C VAL A 90 12.30 8.22 -17.37
N GLU A 91 12.68 7.08 -16.81
CA GLU A 91 11.79 5.94 -16.59
C GLU A 91 10.75 6.23 -15.49
N CYS A 92 11.14 6.94 -14.43
CA CYS A 92 10.22 7.43 -13.40
C CYS A 92 9.16 8.37 -13.99
N ILE A 93 9.59 9.32 -14.82
CA ILE A 93 8.68 10.26 -15.48
C ILE A 93 7.74 9.53 -16.44
N PHE A 94 8.27 8.59 -17.23
CA PHE A 94 7.47 7.76 -18.12
C PHE A 94 6.44 6.93 -17.35
N CYS A 95 6.83 6.25 -16.27
CA CYS A 95 5.90 5.49 -15.43
C CYS A 95 4.80 6.40 -14.85
N SER A 96 5.17 7.58 -14.35
CA SER A 96 4.20 8.54 -13.79
C SER A 96 3.16 8.97 -14.81
N ALA A 97 3.59 9.29 -16.04
CA ALA A 97 2.68 9.62 -17.14
C ALA A 97 1.83 8.41 -17.56
N CYS A 98 2.41 7.22 -17.65
CA CYS A 98 1.72 5.98 -18.00
C CYS A 98 0.67 5.57 -16.95
N ILE A 99 0.90 5.81 -15.65
CA ILE A 99 -0.11 5.55 -14.61
C ILE A 99 -1.36 6.37 -14.92
N ARG A 100 -1.20 7.69 -15.04
CA ARG A 100 -2.31 8.62 -15.31
C ARG A 100 -3.00 8.33 -16.65
N PHE A 101 -2.21 7.96 -17.66
CA PHE A 101 -2.71 7.51 -18.95
C PHE A 101 -3.59 6.26 -18.80
N VAL A 102 -3.10 5.19 -18.19
CA VAL A 102 -3.81 3.91 -18.08
C VAL A 102 -5.07 4.05 -17.23
N GLU A 103 -5.04 4.86 -16.17
CA GLU A 103 -6.21 5.10 -15.32
C GLU A 103 -7.38 5.78 -16.04
N CYS A 104 -7.11 6.51 -17.12
CA CYS A 104 -8.12 7.20 -17.92
C CYS A 104 -8.32 6.60 -19.32
N CYS A 105 -7.48 5.66 -19.75
CA CYS A 105 -7.59 5.03 -21.06
C CYS A 105 -8.79 4.06 -21.10
N PRO A 106 -9.67 4.15 -22.11
CA PRO A 106 -10.69 3.13 -22.35
C PRO A 106 -10.05 1.78 -22.63
N GLN A 107 -10.71 0.69 -22.26
CA GLN A 107 -10.20 -0.68 -22.48
C GLN A 107 -9.95 -0.96 -23.96
N GLU A 108 -10.87 -0.52 -24.83
CA GLU A 108 -10.78 -0.62 -26.28
C GLU A 108 -9.90 0.48 -26.91
N GLY A 109 -9.34 1.38 -26.09
CA GLY A 109 -8.58 2.54 -26.54
C GLY A 109 -7.22 2.19 -27.14
N LEU A 110 -6.63 1.05 -26.79
CA LEU A 110 -5.34 0.60 -27.32
C LEU A 110 -5.45 -0.74 -28.03
N THR A 111 -4.51 -0.98 -28.95
CA THR A 111 -4.31 -2.29 -29.56
C THR A 111 -3.67 -3.25 -28.58
N GLU A 112 -3.90 -4.55 -28.77
CA GLU A 112 -3.30 -5.60 -27.94
C GLU A 112 -1.76 -5.51 -27.90
N LYS A 113 -1.14 -5.13 -29.02
CA LYS A 113 0.31 -4.91 -29.10
C LYS A 113 0.80 -3.82 -28.13
N LEU A 114 0.04 -2.73 -27.98
CA LEU A 114 0.41 -1.63 -27.09
C LEU A 114 0.20 -2.00 -25.62
N TRP A 115 -0.86 -2.76 -25.32
CA TRP A 115 -1.07 -3.31 -23.98
C TRP A 115 0.06 -4.26 -23.56
N ILE A 116 0.40 -5.22 -24.43
CA ILE A 116 1.52 -6.14 -24.20
C ILE A 116 2.84 -5.36 -24.06
N GLY A 117 3.02 -4.28 -24.82
CA GLY A 117 4.19 -3.41 -24.70
C GLY A 117 4.34 -2.77 -23.31
N LEU A 118 3.25 -2.29 -22.72
CA LEU A 118 3.24 -1.76 -21.35
C LEU A 118 3.48 -2.85 -20.30
N GLU A 119 2.87 -4.02 -20.46
CA GLU A 119 3.12 -5.17 -19.58
C GLU A 119 4.60 -5.62 -19.65
N ASN A 120 5.17 -5.70 -20.85
CA ASN A 120 6.58 -6.03 -21.06
C ASN A 120 7.49 -5.03 -20.35
N PHE A 121 7.25 -3.74 -20.56
CA PHE A 121 7.99 -2.69 -19.89
C PHE A 121 8.01 -2.84 -18.37
N VAL A 122 6.85 -3.11 -17.75
CA VAL A 122 6.74 -3.29 -16.29
C VAL A 122 7.52 -4.51 -15.83
N PHE A 123 7.29 -5.67 -16.44
CA PHE A 123 7.96 -6.91 -16.02
C PHE A 123 9.47 -6.88 -16.29
N ASP A 124 9.91 -6.24 -17.37
CA ASP A 124 11.33 -6.06 -17.66
C ASP A 124 12.04 -5.30 -16.54
N TRP A 125 11.42 -4.25 -15.99
CA TRP A 125 11.97 -3.53 -14.83
C TRP A 125 11.93 -4.35 -13.55
N LEU A 126 10.82 -5.04 -13.26
CA LEU A 126 10.72 -5.88 -12.07
C LEU A 126 11.78 -6.99 -12.07
N ILE A 127 12.08 -7.56 -13.23
CA ILE A 127 13.02 -8.68 -13.38
C ILE A 127 14.47 -8.19 -13.48
N ASN A 128 14.73 -7.15 -14.28
CA ASN A 128 16.09 -6.81 -14.69
C ASN A 128 16.65 -5.57 -13.99
N ALA A 129 15.94 -4.95 -13.05
CA ALA A 129 16.38 -3.71 -12.38
C ALA A 129 17.83 -3.77 -11.90
N ASP A 130 18.22 -4.84 -11.19
CA ASP A 130 19.58 -5.02 -10.67
C ASP A 130 20.63 -5.23 -11.77
N ARG A 131 20.22 -5.79 -12.92
CA ARG A 131 21.09 -5.95 -14.09
C ARG A 131 21.26 -4.64 -14.86
N VAL A 132 20.24 -3.78 -14.84
CA VAL A 132 20.27 -2.48 -15.50
C VAL A 132 21.05 -1.47 -14.68
N VAL A 133 20.83 -1.43 -13.35
CA VAL A 133 21.57 -0.57 -12.42
C VAL A 133 21.90 -1.40 -11.18
N SER A 134 23.16 -1.85 -11.10
CA SER A 134 23.66 -2.64 -9.97
C SER A 134 23.64 -1.81 -8.69
N GLN A 135 23.01 -2.34 -7.64
CA GLN A 135 23.02 -1.72 -6.31
C GLN A 135 24.41 -1.70 -5.68
N VAL A 136 25.25 -2.67 -6.03
CA VAL A 136 26.61 -2.81 -5.48
C VAL A 136 27.56 -1.82 -6.13
N GLU A 137 27.45 -1.65 -7.45
CA GLU A 137 28.31 -0.74 -8.22
C GLU A 137 27.86 0.72 -8.09
N TYR A 138 26.54 0.96 -7.98
CA TYR A 138 25.96 2.31 -7.92
C TYR A 138 25.08 2.49 -6.68
N PRO A 139 25.65 2.43 -5.46
CA PRO A 139 24.90 2.57 -4.22
C PRO A 139 24.16 3.91 -4.11
N SER A 140 24.68 4.98 -4.73
CA SER A 140 24.05 6.31 -4.77
C SER A 140 22.73 6.35 -5.58
N LEU A 141 22.41 5.30 -6.34
CA LEU A 141 21.21 5.22 -7.17
C LEU A 141 20.15 4.26 -6.61
N VAL A 142 20.39 3.66 -5.45
CA VAL A 142 19.48 2.68 -4.83
C VAL A 142 18.09 3.27 -4.62
N ASP A 143 18.00 4.49 -4.11
CA ASP A 143 16.73 5.14 -3.81
C ASP A 143 15.97 5.56 -5.07
N LEU A 144 16.65 6.02 -6.13
CA LEU A 144 16.01 6.33 -7.41
C LEU A 144 15.47 5.06 -8.08
N ARG A 145 16.23 3.96 -8.02
CA ARG A 145 15.78 2.65 -8.50
C ARG A 145 14.59 2.15 -7.68
N GLY A 146 14.61 2.35 -6.35
CA GLY A 146 13.48 2.04 -5.47
C GLY A 146 12.22 2.83 -5.84
N LEU A 147 12.35 4.14 -6.09
CA LEU A 147 11.27 4.99 -6.57
C LEU A 147 10.70 4.50 -7.91
N LEU A 148 11.58 4.13 -8.85
CA LEU A 148 11.17 3.56 -10.14
C LEU A 148 10.38 2.26 -9.93
N LEU A 149 10.88 1.32 -9.13
CA LEU A 149 10.20 0.06 -8.87
C LEU A 149 8.84 0.25 -8.17
N ASP A 150 8.70 1.30 -7.35
CA ASP A 150 7.41 1.69 -6.79
C ASP A 150 6.44 2.23 -7.86
N LEU A 151 6.90 3.10 -8.75
CA LEU A 151 6.11 3.58 -9.88
C LEU A 151 5.72 2.46 -10.85
N VAL A 152 6.63 1.52 -11.13
CA VAL A 152 6.38 0.33 -11.95
C VAL A 152 5.30 -0.55 -11.31
N ALA A 153 5.35 -0.74 -10.00
CA ALA A 153 4.32 -1.46 -9.26
C ALA A 153 2.95 -0.74 -9.31
N GLN A 154 2.94 0.59 -9.16
CA GLN A 154 1.72 1.40 -9.29
C GLN A 154 1.12 1.31 -10.71
N LEU A 155 1.97 1.34 -11.76
CA LEU A 155 1.55 1.15 -13.14
C LEU A 155 0.94 -0.24 -13.36
N LEU A 156 1.53 -1.28 -12.77
CA LEU A 156 0.95 -2.63 -12.79
C LEU A 156 -0.43 -2.67 -12.12
N GLY A 157 -0.58 -1.94 -11.02
CA GLY A 157 -1.86 -1.72 -10.36
C GLY A 157 -2.89 -1.06 -11.27
N ALA A 158 -2.51 0.00 -11.99
CA ALA A 158 -3.39 0.64 -12.98
C ALA A 158 -3.78 -0.32 -14.12
N LEU A 159 -2.81 -1.04 -14.69
CA LEU A 159 -3.02 -2.04 -15.75
C LEU A 159 -3.98 -3.15 -15.30
N SER A 160 -3.87 -3.60 -14.05
CA SER A 160 -4.70 -4.69 -13.53
C SER A 160 -6.20 -4.38 -13.50
N ARG A 161 -6.60 -3.09 -13.53
CA ARG A 161 -8.02 -2.71 -13.64
C ARG A 161 -8.64 -3.11 -14.97
N ILE A 162 -7.83 -3.16 -16.03
CA ILE A 162 -8.26 -3.43 -17.40
C ILE A 162 -7.89 -4.87 -17.79
N ARG A 163 -6.71 -5.34 -17.33
CA ARG A 163 -6.05 -6.55 -17.82
C ARG A 163 -5.66 -7.51 -16.71
N PHE A 164 -6.54 -7.68 -15.73
CA PHE A 164 -6.27 -8.48 -14.53
C PHE A 164 -5.73 -9.89 -14.85
N SER A 165 -6.39 -10.63 -15.76
CA SER A 165 -5.97 -11.99 -16.12
C SER A 165 -4.60 -12.03 -16.78
N SER A 166 -4.34 -11.18 -17.78
CA SER A 166 -3.03 -11.09 -18.47
C SER A 166 -1.89 -10.84 -17.48
N VAL A 167 -2.07 -9.85 -16.61
CA VAL A 167 -1.09 -9.47 -15.59
C VAL A 167 -0.84 -10.58 -14.57
N THR A 168 -1.89 -11.22 -14.07
CA THR A 168 -1.77 -12.25 -13.03
C THR A 168 -1.26 -13.59 -13.57
N GLU A 169 -1.62 -13.96 -14.80
CA GLU A 169 -1.04 -15.11 -15.50
C GLU A 169 0.46 -14.93 -15.71
N ARG A 170 0.88 -13.75 -16.20
CA ARG A 170 2.29 -13.43 -16.37
C ARG A 170 3.05 -13.45 -15.05
N PHE A 171 2.48 -12.91 -13.99
CA PHE A 171 3.07 -13.01 -12.65
C PHE A 171 3.38 -14.47 -12.26
N PHE A 172 2.41 -15.38 -12.39
CA PHE A 172 2.66 -16.78 -12.04
C PHE A 172 3.66 -17.46 -12.97
N MET A 173 3.63 -17.14 -14.27
CA MET A 173 4.62 -17.61 -15.23
C MET A 173 6.04 -17.21 -14.78
N GLU A 174 6.28 -15.93 -14.50
CA GLU A 174 7.60 -15.43 -14.09
C GLU A 174 8.07 -16.01 -12.75
N LEU A 175 7.15 -16.22 -11.81
CA LEU A 175 7.50 -16.87 -10.54
C LEU A 175 7.84 -18.36 -10.72
N ASN A 176 7.16 -19.06 -11.64
CA ASN A 176 7.44 -20.47 -11.91
C ASN A 176 8.78 -20.66 -12.60
N THR A 177 9.17 -19.73 -13.48
CA THR A 177 10.50 -19.71 -14.13
C THR A 177 11.64 -19.56 -13.12
N ARG A 178 11.40 -18.89 -11.99
CA ARG A 178 12.41 -18.57 -10.96
C ARG A 178 12.33 -19.45 -9.71
N ARG A 179 11.79 -20.67 -9.84
CA ARG A 179 11.74 -21.63 -8.72
C ARG A 179 13.10 -22.17 -8.28
N ILE A 180 14.13 -22.03 -9.12
CA ILE A 180 15.50 -22.46 -8.80
C ILE A 180 16.04 -21.52 -7.72
N ASP A 181 16.36 -22.08 -6.55
CA ASP A 181 16.83 -21.32 -5.40
C ASP A 181 18.30 -20.91 -5.58
N ASN A 182 18.49 -19.71 -6.14
CA ASN A 182 19.77 -19.01 -6.16
C ASN A 182 19.56 -17.52 -5.82
N SER A 183 20.62 -16.82 -5.45
CA SER A 183 20.54 -15.42 -4.96
C SER A 183 19.86 -14.47 -5.97
N ILE A 184 20.17 -14.63 -7.26
CA ILE A 184 19.63 -13.79 -8.34
C ILE A 184 18.14 -14.05 -8.52
N ALA A 185 17.76 -15.32 -8.70
CA ALA A 185 16.37 -15.74 -8.85
C ALA A 185 15.53 -15.35 -7.62
N ARG A 186 16.12 -15.34 -6.42
CA ARG A 186 15.47 -14.87 -5.20
C ARG A 186 15.22 -13.36 -5.23
N SER A 187 16.21 -12.53 -5.58
CA SER A 187 16.03 -11.07 -5.72
C SER A 187 14.94 -10.74 -6.75
N GLU A 188 15.00 -11.40 -7.91
CA GLU A 188 14.00 -11.23 -8.98
C GLU A 188 12.60 -11.65 -8.49
N THR A 189 12.50 -12.77 -7.77
CA THR A 189 11.23 -13.25 -7.19
C THR A 189 10.67 -12.25 -6.17
N LEU A 190 11.50 -11.68 -5.29
CA LEU A 190 11.09 -10.65 -4.34
C LEU A 190 10.59 -9.40 -5.04
N SER A 191 11.31 -8.94 -6.06
CA SER A 191 10.93 -7.78 -6.87
C SER A 191 9.58 -7.99 -7.57
N ILE A 192 9.36 -9.18 -8.17
CA ILE A 192 8.07 -9.55 -8.79
C ILE A 192 6.93 -9.55 -7.76
N ILE A 193 7.12 -10.17 -6.59
CA ILE A 193 6.11 -10.19 -5.51
C ILE A 193 5.77 -8.77 -5.06
N ASN A 194 6.79 -7.95 -4.78
CA ASN A 194 6.60 -6.56 -4.38
C ASN A 194 5.90 -5.76 -5.48
N GLY A 195 6.19 -6.03 -6.76
CA GLY A 195 5.57 -5.38 -7.92
C GLY A 195 4.05 -5.52 -7.97
N MET A 196 3.47 -6.58 -7.40
CA MET A 196 2.02 -6.81 -7.43
C MET A 196 1.26 -6.11 -6.29
N ARG A 197 1.94 -5.41 -5.37
CA ARG A 197 1.30 -4.85 -4.16
C ARG A 197 0.21 -3.81 -4.43
N TYR A 198 0.15 -3.25 -5.65
CA TYR A 198 -0.87 -2.29 -6.05
C TYR A 198 -1.99 -2.87 -6.93
N LEU A 199 -2.00 -4.20 -7.16
CA LEU A 199 -3.07 -4.85 -7.92
C LEU A 199 -4.46 -4.45 -7.41
N LYS A 200 -5.39 -4.24 -8.35
CA LYS A 200 -6.77 -3.89 -8.07
C LYS A 200 -7.65 -5.11 -8.32
N LEU A 201 -8.14 -5.70 -7.24
CA LEU A 201 -9.04 -6.85 -7.30
C LEU A 201 -10.39 -6.42 -7.86
N GLY A 202 -10.88 -7.18 -8.84
CA GLY A 202 -12.19 -6.99 -9.42
C GLY A 202 -13.26 -7.54 -8.49
N VAL A 203 -14.09 -6.69 -7.89
CA VAL A 203 -15.21 -7.12 -7.01
C VAL A 203 -16.59 -6.69 -7.51
N LYS A 204 -16.64 -5.96 -8.63
CA LYS A 204 -17.89 -5.38 -9.16
C LYS A 204 -18.67 -6.32 -10.08
N THR A 205 -17.97 -7.26 -10.69
CA THR A 205 -18.52 -8.21 -11.68
C THR A 205 -18.19 -9.62 -11.24
N GLU A 206 -19.06 -10.58 -11.51
CA GLU A 206 -18.82 -12.00 -11.17
C GLU A 206 -17.51 -12.53 -11.77
N GLY A 207 -17.25 -12.26 -13.06
CA GLY A 207 -16.00 -12.67 -13.71
C GLY A 207 -14.75 -12.10 -13.05
N GLY A 208 -14.76 -10.80 -12.71
CA GLY A 208 -13.68 -10.15 -11.97
C GLY A 208 -13.49 -10.73 -10.56
N LEU A 209 -14.58 -11.04 -9.85
CA LEU A 209 -14.53 -11.63 -8.51
C LEU A 209 -13.91 -13.03 -8.56
N ASN A 210 -14.34 -13.86 -9.51
CA ASN A 210 -13.81 -15.21 -9.70
C ASN A 210 -12.32 -15.18 -10.06
N ALA A 211 -11.89 -14.27 -10.94
CA ALA A 211 -10.48 -14.09 -11.27
C ALA A 211 -9.65 -13.67 -10.05
N SER A 212 -10.16 -12.72 -9.25
CA SER A 212 -9.53 -12.24 -8.02
C SER A 212 -9.40 -13.33 -6.96
N ALA A 213 -10.46 -14.13 -6.77
CA ALA A 213 -10.47 -15.29 -5.88
C ALA A 213 -9.45 -16.35 -6.32
N SER A 214 -9.42 -16.66 -7.62
CA SER A 214 -8.44 -17.60 -8.19
C SER A 214 -7.00 -17.12 -7.99
N PHE A 215 -6.74 -15.82 -8.19
CA PHE A 215 -5.43 -15.22 -7.94
C PHE A 215 -5.01 -15.37 -6.48
N ILE A 216 -5.87 -15.00 -5.52
CA ILE A 216 -5.55 -15.09 -4.09
C ILE A 216 -5.33 -16.55 -3.64
N ALA A 217 -6.17 -17.47 -4.11
CA ALA A 217 -6.00 -18.89 -3.83
C ALA A 217 -4.65 -19.42 -4.33
N LYS A 218 -4.23 -19.03 -5.55
CA LYS A 218 -2.94 -19.44 -6.14
C LYS A 218 -1.74 -18.74 -5.48
N ALA A 219 -1.90 -17.47 -5.11
CA ALA A 219 -0.87 -16.65 -4.44
C ALA A 219 -0.71 -16.96 -2.95
N ASN A 220 -1.53 -17.86 -2.39
CA ASN A 220 -1.47 -18.27 -1.00
C ASN A 220 -0.02 -18.66 -0.62
N PRO A 221 0.59 -17.97 0.37
CA PRO A 221 1.95 -18.27 0.82
C PRO A 221 2.15 -19.74 1.18
N LEU A 222 1.10 -20.44 1.62
CA LEU A 222 1.13 -21.85 2.01
C LEU A 222 1.30 -22.83 0.84
N ASN A 223 0.96 -22.42 -0.39
CA ASN A 223 1.14 -23.28 -1.56
C ASN A 223 2.63 -23.50 -1.90
N ARG A 224 3.54 -22.74 -1.29
CA ARG A 224 4.99 -22.91 -1.42
C ARG A 224 5.53 -23.46 -0.11
N ALA A 225 5.83 -24.75 -0.08
CA ALA A 225 6.37 -25.40 1.12
C ALA A 225 7.60 -24.63 1.63
N PRO A 226 7.61 -24.18 2.90
CA PRO A 226 8.74 -23.44 3.44
C PRO A 226 9.93 -24.37 3.64
N HIS A 227 10.86 -24.39 2.70
CA HIS A 227 12.18 -24.94 2.94
C HIS A 227 12.97 -23.96 3.82
N LYS A 228 12.81 -24.11 5.13
CA LYS A 228 13.42 -23.37 6.25
C LYS A 228 12.77 -22.01 6.59
N ARG A 229 12.76 -21.75 7.91
CA ARG A 229 12.26 -20.59 8.67
C ARG A 229 11.95 -19.32 7.86
N LYS A 230 10.71 -18.82 8.01
CA LYS A 230 10.28 -17.42 7.74
C LYS A 230 11.02 -16.77 6.57
N SER A 231 11.00 -17.39 5.39
CA SER A 231 11.76 -16.85 4.26
C SER A 231 11.17 -15.49 3.88
N GLU A 232 12.03 -14.50 3.67
CA GLU A 232 11.70 -13.15 3.17
C GLU A 232 10.62 -13.13 2.07
N LEU A 233 10.57 -14.18 1.23
CA LEU A 233 9.53 -14.40 0.23
C LEU A 233 8.13 -14.54 0.81
N HIS A 234 7.95 -15.25 1.94
CA HIS A 234 6.67 -15.35 2.64
C HIS A 234 6.25 -13.99 3.19
N HIS A 235 7.19 -13.25 3.79
CA HIS A 235 6.91 -11.90 4.27
C HIS A 235 6.50 -10.96 3.12
N ALA A 236 7.20 -11.02 1.99
CA ALA A 236 6.85 -10.26 0.80
C ALA A 236 5.46 -10.64 0.26
N LEU A 237 5.12 -11.94 0.21
CA LEU A 237 3.79 -12.39 -0.21
C LEU A 237 2.70 -11.92 0.75
N CYS A 238 2.91 -12.03 2.06
CA CYS A 238 1.97 -11.54 3.06
C CYS A 238 1.76 -10.03 2.94
N ASN A 239 2.84 -9.27 2.75
CA ASN A 239 2.76 -7.82 2.55
C ASN A 239 2.03 -7.46 1.25
N MET A 240 2.35 -8.13 0.14
CA MET A 240 1.66 -7.96 -1.14
C MET A 240 0.16 -8.23 -1.00
N LEU A 241 -0.23 -9.36 -0.41
CA LEU A 241 -1.63 -9.70 -0.18
C LEU A 241 -2.33 -8.72 0.76
N SER A 242 -1.64 -8.23 1.78
CA SER A 242 -2.20 -7.22 2.70
C SER A 242 -2.53 -5.92 1.95
N ASN A 243 -1.62 -5.43 1.11
CA ASN A 243 -1.83 -4.20 0.35
C ASN A 243 -3.00 -4.28 -0.64
N ILE A 244 -3.20 -5.42 -1.31
CA ILE A 244 -4.28 -5.58 -2.29
C ILE A 244 -5.65 -5.83 -1.64
N LEU A 245 -5.66 -6.38 -0.41
CA LEU A 245 -6.88 -6.66 0.35
C LEU A 245 -7.35 -5.48 1.20
N ALA A 246 -6.43 -4.64 1.70
CA ALA A 246 -6.76 -3.49 2.55
C ALA A 246 -7.87 -2.58 1.99
N PRO A 247 -7.84 -2.17 0.71
CA PRO A 247 -8.90 -1.33 0.14
C PRO A 247 -10.29 -1.98 0.14
N LEU A 248 -10.39 -3.31 0.23
CA LEU A 248 -11.65 -4.03 0.33
C LEU A 248 -12.19 -4.05 1.77
N ALA A 249 -11.30 -4.07 2.77
CA ALA A 249 -11.66 -4.10 4.18
C ALA A 249 -12.03 -2.70 4.71
N ASP A 250 -11.29 -1.67 4.28
CA ASP A 250 -11.48 -0.29 4.76
C ASP A 250 -12.75 0.38 4.18
N GLY A 251 -13.41 -0.25 3.18
CA GLY A 251 -14.63 0.23 2.54
C GLY A 251 -15.91 0.21 3.40
N GLY A 252 -15.84 -0.22 4.66
CA GLY A 252 -16.83 -0.01 5.74
C GLY A 252 -18.22 -0.66 5.58
N LYS A 253 -18.58 -1.06 4.36
CA LYS A 253 -19.73 -1.89 4.04
C LYS A 253 -19.22 -2.92 3.08
N SER A 254 -18.93 -4.12 3.58
CA SER A 254 -18.63 -5.24 2.71
C SER A 254 -19.82 -5.40 1.77
N LYS A 255 -19.70 -4.90 0.54
CA LYS A 255 -20.64 -5.23 -0.55
C LYS A 255 -20.64 -6.73 -0.84
N LEU A 256 -19.75 -7.50 -0.21
CA LEU A 256 -19.77 -8.95 -0.21
C LEU A 256 -20.72 -9.54 0.86
N ALA A 257 -21.10 -8.77 1.90
CA ALA A 257 -22.04 -9.23 2.94
C ALA A 257 -23.52 -9.10 2.54
N ASP A 258 -23.87 -8.19 1.62
CA ASP A 258 -25.27 -7.91 1.21
C ASP A 258 -25.79 -8.76 0.03
N GLY A 259 -25.31 -10.01 -0.12
CA GLY A 259 -25.96 -10.98 -1.01
C GLY A 259 -25.29 -11.24 -2.37
N GLY A 260 -23.98 -10.99 -2.49
CA GLY A 260 -23.20 -11.54 -3.61
C GLY A 260 -23.02 -13.05 -3.44
N LYS A 261 -23.61 -13.87 -4.31
CA LYS A 261 -23.45 -15.33 -4.39
C LYS A 261 -22.01 -15.80 -4.76
N GLY A 262 -20.97 -15.06 -4.38
CA GLY A 262 -19.58 -15.45 -4.54
C GLY A 262 -19.02 -15.82 -3.17
N GLN A 263 -18.67 -17.09 -2.97
CA GLN A 263 -18.00 -17.57 -1.76
C GLN A 263 -16.70 -16.79 -1.54
N TRP A 264 -16.78 -15.81 -0.65
CA TRP A 264 -15.65 -15.04 -0.17
C TRP A 264 -15.65 -15.10 1.36
N PRO A 265 -14.51 -15.43 2.01
CA PRO A 265 -13.24 -15.79 1.39
C PRO A 265 -13.33 -17.14 0.63
N PRO A 266 -12.42 -17.40 -0.32
CA PRO A 266 -12.38 -18.69 -1.02
C PRO A 266 -12.38 -19.88 -0.05
N SER A 267 -13.02 -20.99 -0.42
CA SER A 267 -12.99 -22.23 0.36
C SER A 267 -11.54 -22.67 0.66
N GLY A 268 -11.23 -23.01 1.92
CA GLY A 268 -9.89 -23.44 2.34
C GLY A 268 -9.06 -22.38 3.09
N VAL A 269 -9.66 -21.24 3.45
CA VAL A 269 -9.02 -20.22 4.30
C VAL A 269 -8.99 -20.61 5.79
N GLU A 270 -9.90 -21.48 6.26
CA GLU A 270 -9.96 -21.88 7.68
C GLU A 270 -8.70 -22.61 8.20
N PRO A 271 -8.11 -23.61 7.47
CA PRO A 271 -6.84 -24.19 7.88
C PRO A 271 -5.66 -23.20 7.80
N ALA A 272 -5.81 -22.16 6.97
CA ALA A 272 -4.75 -21.21 6.65
C ALA A 272 -4.62 -20.11 7.72
N VAL A 273 -5.72 -19.70 8.35
CA VAL A 273 -5.72 -18.74 9.48
C VAL A 273 -4.81 -19.20 10.61
N ILE A 274 -4.84 -20.50 10.95
CA ILE A 274 -4.01 -21.07 12.02
C ILE A 274 -2.52 -21.06 11.65
N LEU A 275 -2.18 -21.37 10.38
CA LEU A 275 -0.80 -21.40 9.88
C LEU A 275 -0.20 -20.01 9.61
N TRP A 276 -1.03 -18.99 9.35
CA TRP A 276 -0.56 -17.63 9.06
C TRP A 276 -0.14 -16.83 10.29
N TYR A 277 -0.63 -17.19 11.48
CA TYR A 277 -0.10 -16.68 12.75
C TYR A 277 1.40 -16.98 12.90
N ASP A 278 1.85 -18.15 12.45
CA ASP A 278 3.25 -18.58 12.56
C ASP A 278 4.20 -17.85 11.57
N ALA A 279 3.66 -17.33 10.47
CA ALA A 279 4.40 -16.59 9.44
C ALA A 279 4.55 -15.08 9.73
N VAL A 280 4.10 -14.60 10.90
CA VAL A 280 4.06 -13.16 11.26
C VAL A 280 3.23 -12.34 10.26
N GLY A 281 2.18 -12.95 9.68
CA GLY A 281 1.27 -12.31 8.73
C GLY A 281 0.13 -11.54 9.41
N TYR A 282 0.32 -10.93 10.58
CA TYR A 282 -0.77 -10.31 11.35
C TYR A 282 -1.63 -9.30 10.56
N PRO A 283 -1.04 -8.43 9.71
CA PRO A 283 -1.84 -7.57 8.83
C PRO A 283 -2.74 -8.37 7.88
N LEU A 284 -2.19 -9.42 7.26
CA LEU A 284 -2.94 -10.31 6.36
C LEU A 284 -4.04 -11.08 7.10
N VAL A 285 -3.73 -11.64 8.27
CA VAL A 285 -4.70 -12.34 9.12
C VAL A 285 -5.84 -11.40 9.51
N THR A 286 -5.51 -10.18 9.96
CA THR A 286 -6.51 -9.16 10.30
C THR A 286 -7.45 -8.88 9.13
N LEU A 287 -6.90 -8.67 7.94
CA LEU A 287 -7.68 -8.41 6.74
C LEU A 287 -8.56 -9.59 6.34
N LEU A 288 -8.05 -10.81 6.44
CA LEU A 288 -8.80 -12.01 6.08
C LEU A 288 -9.91 -12.33 7.10
N LEU A 289 -9.71 -12.01 8.38
CA LEU A 289 -10.78 -12.04 9.37
C LEU A 289 -11.86 -11.01 8.99
N CYS A 290 -11.49 -9.76 8.74
CA CYS A 290 -12.46 -8.70 8.39
C CYS A 290 -13.20 -8.98 7.07
N LEU A 291 -12.54 -9.64 6.11
CA LEU A 291 -13.17 -10.04 4.84
C LEU A 291 -13.81 -11.44 4.91
N GLY A 292 -13.80 -12.05 6.09
CA GLY A 292 -14.16 -13.44 6.37
C GLY A 292 -15.67 -13.69 6.49
N ASP A 293 -16.01 -14.94 6.79
CA ASP A 293 -17.36 -15.30 7.27
C ASP A 293 -17.60 -14.68 8.67
N PRO A 294 -18.80 -14.12 8.94
CA PRO A 294 -19.13 -13.51 10.23
C PRO A 294 -18.90 -14.41 11.45
N ASN A 295 -19.19 -15.71 11.36
CA ASN A 295 -19.02 -16.63 12.50
C ASN A 295 -17.54 -16.89 12.75
N ILE A 296 -16.75 -17.06 11.68
CA ILE A 296 -15.30 -17.20 11.79
C ILE A 296 -14.70 -15.95 12.42
N PHE A 297 -15.12 -14.75 11.99
CA PHE A 297 -14.68 -13.49 12.58
C PHE A 297 -14.98 -13.44 14.08
N LEU A 298 -16.23 -13.63 14.48
CA LEU A 298 -16.65 -13.51 15.89
C LEU A 298 -15.97 -14.55 16.81
N ASN A 299 -15.70 -15.75 16.31
CA ASN A 299 -14.99 -16.79 17.04
C ASN A 299 -13.49 -16.50 17.22
N ASN A 300 -12.87 -15.81 16.26
CA ASN A 300 -11.43 -15.53 16.27
C ASN A 300 -11.08 -14.11 16.72
N PHE A 301 -12.05 -13.20 16.85
CA PHE A 301 -11.83 -11.81 17.22
C PHE A 301 -11.08 -11.68 18.56
N GLY A 302 -11.62 -12.28 19.64
CA GLY A 302 -10.99 -12.24 20.97
C GLY A 302 -9.55 -12.79 20.98
N PRO A 303 -9.32 -14.04 20.53
CA PRO A 303 -7.97 -14.61 20.44
C PRO A 303 -7.00 -13.77 19.61
N HIS A 304 -7.45 -13.18 18.49
CA HIS A 304 -6.61 -12.31 17.66
C HIS A 304 -6.20 -11.04 18.40
N MET A 305 -7.14 -10.38 19.10
CA MET A 305 -6.86 -9.20 19.94
C MET A 305 -5.81 -9.51 21.00
N GLU A 306 -5.92 -10.65 21.68
CA GLU A 306 -4.94 -11.08 22.69
C GLU A 306 -3.53 -11.27 22.11
N GLN A 307 -3.41 -11.82 20.90
CA GLN A 307 -2.10 -11.94 20.23
C GLN A 307 -1.54 -10.56 19.88
N LEU A 308 -2.37 -9.65 19.38
CA LEU A 308 -1.94 -8.30 19.06
C LEU A 308 -1.50 -7.51 20.31
N TYR A 309 -2.15 -7.70 21.46
CA TYR A 309 -1.71 -7.10 22.72
C TYR A 309 -0.31 -7.55 23.16
N LYS A 310 0.09 -8.78 22.83
CA LYS A 310 1.47 -9.25 23.09
C LYS A 310 2.47 -8.50 22.20
N HIS A 311 2.17 -8.35 20.91
CA HIS A 311 3.02 -7.60 19.96
C HIS A 311 3.06 -6.11 20.23
N LEU A 312 2.00 -5.54 20.80
CA LEU A 312 1.95 -4.14 21.22
C LEU A 312 3.05 -3.79 22.24
N LYS A 313 3.47 -4.77 23.04
CA LYS A 313 4.54 -4.60 24.03
C LYS A 313 5.93 -4.67 23.41
N ASP A 314 6.09 -5.26 22.23
CA ASP A 314 7.37 -5.34 21.50
C ASP A 314 7.62 -4.04 20.72
N LYS A 315 8.79 -3.41 20.93
CA LYS A 315 9.18 -2.16 20.25
C LYS A 315 9.17 -2.28 18.72
N ASN A 316 9.57 -3.44 18.19
CA ASN A 316 9.71 -3.63 16.74
C ASN A 316 8.38 -3.93 16.05
N HIS A 317 7.41 -4.46 16.78
CA HIS A 317 6.09 -4.85 16.24
C HIS A 317 4.96 -3.91 16.67
N ARG A 318 5.24 -2.93 17.53
CA ARG A 318 4.23 -2.05 18.13
C ARG A 318 3.34 -1.34 17.13
N PHE A 319 3.94 -0.70 16.12
CA PHE A 319 3.18 0.04 15.11
C PHE A 319 2.26 -0.90 14.31
N MET A 320 2.78 -2.06 13.87
CA MET A 320 1.98 -3.09 13.21
C MET A 320 0.82 -3.57 14.11
N ALA A 321 1.07 -3.78 15.39
CA ALA A 321 0.05 -4.20 16.35
C ALA A 321 -1.03 -3.13 16.54
N LEU A 322 -0.65 -1.86 16.66
CA LEU A 322 -1.58 -0.73 16.71
C LEU A 322 -2.45 -0.67 15.46
N ASP A 323 -1.87 -0.80 14.26
CA ASP A 323 -2.61 -0.78 13.01
C ASP A 323 -3.60 -1.95 12.90
N CYS A 324 -3.16 -3.16 13.20
CA CYS A 324 -4.03 -4.33 13.18
C CYS A 324 -5.15 -4.25 14.22
N LEU A 325 -4.85 -3.80 15.46
CA LEU A 325 -5.83 -3.64 16.53
C LEU A 325 -6.90 -2.61 16.15
N HIS A 326 -6.48 -1.48 15.60
CA HIS A 326 -7.40 -0.43 15.19
C HIS A 326 -8.32 -0.90 14.08
N ARG A 327 -7.76 -1.54 13.04
CA ARG A 327 -8.53 -2.06 11.92
C ARG A 327 -9.56 -3.10 12.36
N VAL A 328 -9.15 -4.10 13.15
CA VAL A 328 -10.07 -5.16 13.58
C VAL A 328 -11.14 -4.64 14.53
N LEU A 329 -10.80 -3.71 15.42
CA LEU A 329 -11.78 -3.07 16.32
C LEU A 329 -12.79 -2.24 15.53
N ARG A 330 -12.30 -1.38 14.61
CA ARG A 330 -13.16 -0.57 13.73
C ARG A 330 -14.13 -1.46 12.94
N PHE A 331 -13.63 -2.56 12.38
CA PHE A 331 -14.47 -3.51 11.64
C PHE A 331 -15.52 -4.16 12.54
N TYR A 332 -15.12 -4.65 13.73
CA TYR A 332 -16.06 -5.22 14.70
C TYR A 332 -17.17 -4.23 15.06
N LEU A 333 -16.82 -3.00 15.44
CA LEU A 333 -17.81 -2.00 15.84
C LEU A 333 -18.76 -1.62 14.70
N SER A 334 -18.24 -1.43 13.48
CA SER A 334 -19.03 -0.98 12.33
C SER A 334 -19.92 -2.05 11.70
N VAL A 335 -19.49 -3.32 11.74
CA VAL A 335 -20.19 -4.43 11.04
C VAL A 335 -20.96 -5.33 12.01
N HIS A 336 -20.42 -5.57 13.20
CA HIS A 336 -20.97 -6.54 14.14
C HIS A 336 -21.46 -5.91 15.45
N GLY A 337 -21.00 -4.70 15.80
CA GLY A 337 -21.23 -4.06 17.10
C GLY A 337 -22.71 -3.98 17.48
N ASP A 338 -23.54 -3.50 16.55
CA ASP A 338 -24.99 -3.33 16.78
C ASP A 338 -25.74 -4.64 17.05
N ALA A 339 -25.23 -5.76 16.53
CA ALA A 339 -25.83 -7.08 16.70
C ALA A 339 -25.35 -7.81 17.97
N GLN A 340 -24.36 -7.27 18.69
CA GLN A 340 -23.79 -7.91 19.88
C GLN A 340 -24.39 -7.36 21.18
N PRO A 341 -24.37 -8.17 22.26
CA PRO A 341 -24.75 -7.68 23.58
C PRO A 341 -23.91 -6.47 24.00
N ARG A 342 -24.55 -5.40 24.51
CA ARG A 342 -23.88 -4.14 24.87
C ARG A 342 -22.71 -4.33 25.86
N ASN A 343 -22.86 -5.23 26.83
CA ASN A 343 -21.80 -5.57 27.77
C ASN A 343 -20.58 -6.18 27.06
N ARG A 344 -20.79 -7.06 26.08
CA ARG A 344 -19.70 -7.65 25.31
C ARG A 344 -18.95 -6.61 24.48
N VAL A 345 -19.66 -5.68 23.86
CA VAL A 345 -19.04 -4.56 23.14
C VAL A 345 -18.22 -3.69 24.10
N TRP A 346 -18.79 -3.39 25.28
CA TRP A 346 -18.11 -2.64 26.33
C TRP A 346 -16.83 -3.34 26.80
N ASP A 347 -16.86 -4.65 27.06
CA ASP A 347 -15.69 -5.42 27.51
C ASP A 347 -14.53 -5.33 26.52
N TYR A 348 -14.81 -5.35 25.21
CA TYR A 348 -13.78 -5.18 24.19
C TYR A 348 -13.24 -3.75 24.12
N LEU A 349 -14.11 -2.75 24.22
CA LEU A 349 -13.70 -1.34 24.27
C LEU A 349 -12.81 -1.06 25.48
N ASP A 350 -13.20 -1.56 26.66
CA ASP A 350 -12.43 -1.45 27.90
C ASP A 350 -11.08 -2.17 27.81
N SER A 351 -11.08 -3.39 27.27
CA SER A 351 -9.87 -4.17 27.05
C SER A 351 -8.85 -3.41 26.18
N VAL A 352 -9.27 -2.88 25.04
CA VAL A 352 -8.38 -2.12 24.14
C VAL A 352 -7.89 -0.85 24.81
N THR A 353 -8.81 -0.07 25.37
CA THR A 353 -8.52 1.21 26.02
C THR A 353 -7.51 1.04 27.15
N SER A 354 -7.70 0.02 27.97
CA SER A 354 -6.76 -0.34 29.04
C SER A 354 -5.36 -0.67 28.53
N GLN A 355 -5.23 -1.40 27.42
CA GLN A 355 -3.91 -1.69 26.82
C GLN A 355 -3.26 -0.41 26.27
N LEU A 356 -4.02 0.44 25.57
CA LEU A 356 -3.53 1.69 24.99
C LEU A 356 -3.06 2.68 26.07
N ILE A 357 -3.85 2.86 27.13
CA ILE A 357 -3.47 3.69 28.27
C ILE A 357 -2.23 3.12 28.95
N THR A 358 -2.14 1.79 29.10
CA THR A 358 -0.98 1.15 29.74
C THR A 358 0.32 1.42 28.98
N ILE A 359 0.32 1.29 27.65
CA ILE A 359 1.53 1.53 26.85
C ILE A 359 1.88 3.02 26.81
N LEU A 360 0.89 3.91 26.79
CA LEU A 360 1.10 5.35 26.80
C LEU A 360 1.70 5.79 28.16
N ARG A 361 1.11 5.37 29.28
CA ARG A 361 1.63 5.64 30.64
C ARG A 361 3.05 5.13 30.86
N LYS A 362 3.45 4.08 30.14
CA LYS A 362 4.82 3.53 30.19
C LYS A 362 5.80 4.24 29.26
N GLY A 363 5.38 5.30 28.55
CA GLY A 363 6.21 6.00 27.58
C GLY A 363 6.67 5.12 26.42
N MET A 364 5.89 4.10 26.06
CA MET A 364 6.28 3.13 25.04
C MET A 364 6.02 3.63 23.62
N LEU A 365 5.26 4.73 23.45
CA LEU A 365 5.02 5.35 22.16
C LEU A 365 6.09 6.40 21.90
N THR A 366 6.95 6.16 20.91
CA THR A 366 8.15 6.99 20.68
C THR A 366 8.18 7.63 19.29
N GLN A 367 7.13 7.46 18.49
CA GLN A 367 7.06 7.93 17.11
C GLN A 367 5.73 8.64 16.89
N ASP A 368 5.72 9.71 16.10
CA ASP A 368 4.51 10.50 15.81
C ASP A 368 3.41 9.63 15.20
N VAL A 369 3.77 8.75 14.24
CA VAL A 369 2.82 7.81 13.62
C VAL A 369 2.13 6.85 14.61
N GLN A 370 2.72 6.61 15.78
CA GLN A 370 2.09 5.81 16.84
C GLN A 370 1.09 6.64 17.65
N HIS A 371 1.38 7.93 17.84
CA HIS A 371 0.47 8.88 18.48
C HIS A 371 -0.71 9.20 17.56
N ASP A 372 -0.48 9.40 16.26
CA ASP A 372 -1.53 9.55 15.25
C ASP A 372 -2.51 8.38 15.31
N LYS A 373 -1.99 7.16 15.50
CA LYS A 373 -2.84 5.97 15.62
C LYS A 373 -3.70 5.96 16.88
N LEU A 374 -3.23 6.51 18.00
CA LEU A 374 -4.07 6.70 19.19
C LEU A 374 -5.22 7.69 18.93
N VAL A 375 -4.95 8.76 18.18
CA VAL A 375 -6.01 9.70 17.75
C VAL A 375 -7.06 8.96 16.93
N GLU A 376 -6.65 8.14 15.97
CA GLU A 376 -7.58 7.33 15.19
C GLU A 376 -8.39 6.34 16.05
N PHE A 377 -7.83 5.79 17.12
CA PHE A 377 -8.60 4.99 18.08
C PHE A 377 -9.67 5.83 18.79
N CYS A 378 -9.31 7.02 19.27
CA CYS A 378 -10.25 7.92 19.95
C CYS A 378 -11.42 8.26 19.04
N VAL A 379 -11.15 8.63 17.78
CA VAL A 379 -12.17 8.93 16.78
C VAL A 379 -13.07 7.72 16.53
N THR A 380 -12.49 6.54 16.23
CA THR A 380 -13.28 5.33 15.98
C THR A 380 -14.18 4.95 17.17
N ILE A 381 -13.67 5.04 18.40
CA ILE A 381 -14.44 4.71 19.61
C ILE A 381 -15.55 5.75 19.82
N ALA A 382 -15.27 7.05 19.65
CA ALA A 382 -16.25 8.11 19.79
C ALA A 382 -17.38 8.02 18.75
N GLU A 383 -17.05 7.66 17.50
CA GLU A 383 -18.04 7.45 16.43
C GLU A 383 -19.08 6.38 16.78
N HIS A 384 -18.70 5.34 17.53
CA HIS A 384 -19.57 4.20 17.84
C HIS A 384 -20.14 4.22 19.26
N ASN A 385 -19.43 4.81 20.22
CA ASN A 385 -19.85 4.91 21.62
C ASN A 385 -19.24 6.15 22.29
N LEU A 386 -19.87 7.30 22.06
CA LEU A 386 -19.42 8.60 22.57
C LEU A 386 -19.31 8.65 24.10
N ASP A 387 -20.28 8.07 24.82
CA ASP A 387 -20.28 8.04 26.28
C ASP A 387 -19.06 7.28 26.82
N PHE A 388 -18.78 6.11 26.24
CA PHE A 388 -17.59 5.35 26.58
C PHE A 388 -16.31 6.13 26.25
N ALA A 389 -16.22 6.70 25.05
CA ALA A 389 -15.06 7.46 24.61
C ALA A 389 -14.74 8.61 25.57
N MET A 390 -15.74 9.39 25.96
CA MET A 390 -15.56 10.51 26.88
C MET A 390 -15.11 10.03 28.26
N ASN A 391 -15.85 9.08 28.86
CA ASN A 391 -15.65 8.70 30.25
C ASN A 391 -14.41 7.82 30.48
N HIS A 392 -14.06 6.96 29.52
CA HIS A 392 -13.04 5.93 29.70
C HIS A 392 -11.81 6.09 28.81
N VAL A 393 -11.90 6.88 27.73
CA VAL A 393 -10.73 7.18 26.87
C VAL A 393 -10.23 8.59 27.15
N ILE A 394 -11.00 9.63 26.80
CA ILE A 394 -10.56 11.03 26.83
C ILE A 394 -10.22 11.48 28.25
N LEU A 395 -11.11 11.26 29.22
CA LEU A 395 -10.84 11.66 30.61
C LEU A 395 -9.62 10.92 31.21
N GLU A 396 -9.40 9.66 30.86
CA GLU A 396 -8.24 8.91 31.33
C GLU A 396 -6.92 9.34 30.67
N LEU A 397 -6.98 9.80 29.42
CA LEU A 397 -5.85 10.43 28.74
C LEU A 397 -5.51 11.79 29.36
N LEU A 398 -6.52 12.62 29.66
CA LEU A 398 -6.33 13.93 30.31
C LEU A 398 -5.79 13.85 31.75
N LYS A 399 -6.14 12.79 32.49
CA LYS A 399 -5.58 12.53 33.84
C LYS A 399 -4.06 12.31 33.84
N GLN A 400 -3.44 12.06 32.69
CA GLN A 400 -1.99 11.85 32.61
C GLN A 400 -1.19 13.12 32.89
N ASP A 401 -1.81 14.30 32.78
CA ASP A 401 -1.18 15.61 33.03
C ASP A 401 -1.26 16.07 34.50
N SER A 402 -1.79 15.26 35.42
CA SER A 402 -1.69 15.58 36.85
C SER A 402 -0.42 14.96 37.44
N PRO A 403 0.70 15.70 37.60
CA PRO A 403 1.73 15.24 38.51
C PRO A 403 1.09 15.14 39.88
N GLU A 404 0.99 13.93 40.43
CA GLU A 404 0.84 13.77 41.87
C GLU A 404 1.98 14.58 42.50
N ALA A 405 1.63 15.73 43.07
CA ALA A 405 2.56 16.62 43.73
C ALA A 405 3.21 15.87 44.90
N LYS A 406 4.34 15.23 44.64
CA LYS A 406 5.28 14.84 45.69
C LYS A 406 5.91 16.14 46.20
N PRO A 407 5.73 16.50 47.48
CA PRO A 407 6.34 17.69 48.01
C PRO A 407 7.85 17.46 48.12
N GLY A 408 8.61 18.06 47.19
CA GLY A 408 10.06 18.15 47.29
C GLY A 408 10.81 17.53 46.11
N SER A 409 10.94 18.28 45.02
CA SER A 409 12.16 18.33 44.19
C SER A 409 11.90 19.31 43.04
N SER A 410 12.31 20.57 43.24
CA SER A 410 12.39 21.55 42.17
C SER A 410 13.50 21.14 41.22
N TYR A 411 13.18 20.75 39.99
CA TYR A 411 13.95 20.97 38.75
C TYR A 411 13.20 20.23 37.61
N PHE A 412 12.31 20.93 36.89
CA PHE A 412 11.75 20.42 35.63
C PHE A 412 11.76 21.52 34.57
N SER A 413 12.24 21.14 33.39
CA SER A 413 12.36 21.96 32.18
C SER A 413 10.99 22.22 31.58
N LYS A 414 10.74 23.47 31.16
CA LYS A 414 9.43 23.97 30.67
C LYS A 414 9.09 23.59 29.23
N ASP A 415 9.99 22.90 28.51
CA ASP A 415 9.83 22.72 27.05
C ASP A 415 9.05 21.45 26.66
N ASP A 416 9.04 20.39 27.48
CA ASP A 416 8.35 19.11 27.16
C ASP A 416 6.82 19.16 27.37
N ASP A 417 6.34 19.94 28.35
CA ASP A 417 4.91 20.03 28.68
C ASP A 417 4.10 20.72 27.55
N SER A 418 4.76 21.56 26.75
CA SER A 418 4.11 22.33 25.68
C SER A 418 3.71 21.48 24.47
N VAL A 419 4.46 20.40 24.21
CA VAL A 419 4.23 19.49 23.07
C VAL A 419 3.10 18.49 23.38
N GLN A 420 2.96 18.08 24.64
CA GLN A 420 1.92 17.12 25.06
C GLN A 420 0.54 17.77 25.21
N LEU A 421 0.46 19.00 25.73
CA LEU A 421 -0.78 19.80 25.77
C LEU A 421 -1.30 20.12 24.36
N ALA A 422 -0.41 20.32 23.38
CA ALA A 422 -0.79 20.51 21.99
C ALA A 422 -1.43 19.24 21.39
N ASN A 423 -0.97 18.04 21.77
CA ASN A 423 -1.54 16.77 21.32
C ASN A 423 -2.93 16.49 21.94
N ALA A 424 -3.15 16.87 23.20
CA ALA A 424 -4.48 16.78 23.81
C ALA A 424 -5.48 17.78 23.19
N TYR A 425 -5.02 18.96 22.79
CA TYR A 425 -5.84 19.95 22.07
C TYR A 425 -6.18 19.49 20.64
N TYR A 426 -5.25 18.80 19.96
CA TYR A 426 -5.50 18.19 18.64
C TYR A 426 -6.46 16.98 18.69
N LEU A 427 -6.62 16.34 19.84
CA LEU A 427 -7.58 15.25 20.06
C LEU A 427 -9.04 15.72 20.21
N LEU A 428 -9.25 17.02 20.45
CA LEU A 428 -10.56 17.63 20.73
C LEU A 428 -11.08 18.54 19.59
N LEU A 429 -10.28 18.74 18.54
CA LEU A 429 -10.65 19.42 17.29
C LEU A 429 -10.71 18.41 16.16
#